data_AF-A0A7V9NQX9-F1
#
_entry.id   AF-A0A7V9NQX9-F1
#
_cell.length_a   1.000
_cell.length_b   1.000
_cell.length_c   1.000
_cell.angle_alpha   90.00
_cell.angle_beta   90.00
_cell.angle_gamma   90.00
#
_symmetry.space_group_name_H-M   'P 1'
#
loop_
_entity.id
_entity.type
_entity.pdbx_description
1 polymer ?
#
loop_
_entity_poly.entity_id
_entity_poly.type
_entity_poly.pdbx_seq_one_letter_code
_entity_poly.pdbx_strand_id
1 'polypeptide(L)'
;RHGTAGEVGHTAVVIDGEPCTCGLNGCWETIATLLWLRREAKAANLTGATVMTCARLTSLAADDAAAAELLDRYALHLSIGLANLNQVLSLETFIVHGDVLGGGEEFRRRLERHARARSLTRLSVLRSELGADATLLGASALVLSETFRLVD
;
A
#
# COMPACT_ATOMS: atom_id res chain seq x y z
N ARG A 1 8.73 -17.60 -18.87
CA ARG A 1 7.99 -16.51 -18.17
C ARG A 1 8.92 -15.32 -18.07
N HIS A 2 8.47 -14.08 -18.31
CA HIS A 2 9.35 -12.89 -18.31
C HIS A 2 9.65 -12.31 -16.92
N GLY A 3 9.16 -12.93 -15.84
CA GLY A 3 9.46 -12.52 -14.46
C GLY A 3 8.76 -11.25 -13.97
N THR A 4 7.85 -10.68 -14.76
CA THR A 4 7.18 -9.39 -14.47
C THR A 4 5.81 -9.53 -13.78
N ALA A 5 5.44 -10.75 -13.36
CA ALA A 5 4.18 -10.97 -12.66
C ALA A 5 4.22 -10.28 -11.29
N GLY A 6 3.20 -9.50 -10.96
CA GLY A 6 3.10 -8.80 -9.67
C GLY A 6 3.52 -7.33 -9.69
N GLU A 7 3.92 -6.78 -10.83
CA GLU A 7 4.23 -5.35 -11.04
C GLU A 7 2.95 -4.47 -11.07
N VAL A 8 2.02 -4.72 -10.13
CA VAL A 8 0.69 -4.10 -10.06
C VAL A 8 0.77 -2.61 -9.73
N GLY A 9 1.87 -2.17 -9.12
CA GLY A 9 2.16 -0.75 -8.88
C GLY A 9 2.25 0.08 -10.17
N HIS A 10 2.55 -0.55 -11.31
CA HIS A 10 2.64 0.10 -12.61
C HIS A 10 1.33 0.10 -13.41
N THR A 11 0.23 -0.42 -12.83
CA THR A 11 -1.09 -0.28 -13.45
C THR A 11 -1.54 1.17 -13.45
N ALA A 12 -2.07 1.66 -14.56
CA ALA A 12 -2.60 3.02 -14.67
C ALA A 12 -3.92 3.13 -13.90
N VAL A 13 -3.96 4.01 -12.88
CA VAL A 13 -5.15 4.28 -12.06
C VAL A 13 -5.58 5.74 -12.09
N VAL A 14 -4.73 6.62 -12.64
CA VAL A 14 -5.04 8.03 -12.89
C VAL A 14 -4.83 8.32 -14.37
N ILE A 15 -5.90 8.64 -15.09
CA ILE A 15 -5.80 9.06 -16.49
C ILE A 15 -4.99 10.36 -16.53
N ASP A 16 -3.99 10.41 -17.41
CA ASP A 16 -3.05 11.54 -17.53
C ASP A 16 -2.40 11.93 -16.20
N GLY A 17 -2.19 10.95 -15.33
CA GLY A 17 -1.54 11.14 -14.03
C GLY A 17 -0.03 11.39 -14.14
N GLU A 18 0.63 11.42 -12.99
CA GLU A 18 2.05 11.78 -12.92
C GLU A 18 2.96 10.78 -13.66
N PRO A 19 4.12 11.24 -14.15
CA PRO A 19 5.14 10.36 -14.70
C PRO A 19 5.62 9.33 -13.68
N CYS A 20 5.65 8.07 -14.09
CA CYS A 20 6.24 6.97 -13.33
C CYS A 20 7.66 6.68 -13.85
N THR A 21 8.52 6.18 -12.96
CA THR A 21 9.89 5.77 -13.31
C THR A 21 9.94 4.61 -14.31
N CYS A 22 8.84 3.86 -14.47
CA CYS A 22 8.73 2.82 -15.49
C CYS A 22 8.54 3.36 -16.92
N GLY A 23 8.35 4.68 -17.09
CA GLY A 23 8.14 5.35 -18.38
C GLY A 23 6.68 5.56 -18.79
N LEU A 24 5.72 5.09 -17.97
CA LEU A 24 4.29 5.33 -18.15
C LEU A 24 3.80 6.49 -17.27
N ASN A 25 2.52 6.86 -17.41
CA ASN A 25 1.87 7.91 -16.62
C ASN A 25 0.72 7.34 -15.77
N GLY A 26 0.52 7.92 -14.59
CA GLY A 26 -0.63 7.62 -13.73
C GLY A 26 -0.62 6.23 -13.11
N CYS A 27 0.56 5.63 -12.98
CA CYS A 27 0.73 4.36 -12.29
C CYS A 27 0.26 4.45 -10.83
N TRP A 28 -0.29 3.37 -10.28
CA TRP A 28 -0.73 3.32 -8.88
C TRP A 28 0.36 3.75 -7.88
N GLU A 29 1.61 3.41 -8.16
CA GLU A 29 2.77 3.82 -7.36
C GLU A 29 2.94 5.35 -7.26
N THR A 30 2.47 6.11 -8.24
CA THR A 30 2.57 7.58 -8.22
C THR A 30 1.69 8.24 -7.16
N ILE A 31 0.66 7.53 -6.67
CA ILE A 31 -0.30 8.07 -5.70
C ILE A 31 -0.34 7.32 -4.37
N ALA A 32 0.22 6.11 -4.30
CA ALA A 32 0.08 5.20 -3.16
C ALA A 32 1.43 4.82 -2.53
N THR A 33 2.37 5.78 -2.45
CA THR A 33 3.71 5.58 -1.89
C THR A 33 4.07 6.58 -0.80
N LEU A 34 5.14 6.27 -0.06
CA LEU A 34 5.76 7.22 0.86
C LEU A 34 6.26 8.49 0.17
N LEU A 35 6.70 8.41 -1.10
CA LEU A 35 7.16 9.57 -1.84
C LEU A 35 5.98 10.53 -2.08
N TRP A 36 4.86 10.00 -2.57
CA TRP A 36 3.61 10.75 -2.68
C TRP A 36 3.20 11.34 -1.33
N LEU A 37 3.18 10.53 -0.27
CA LEU A 37 2.77 10.96 1.06
C LEU A 37 3.61 12.14 1.58
N ARG A 38 4.93 12.06 1.44
CA ARG A 38 5.86 13.12 1.91
C ARG A 38 5.69 14.41 1.13
N ARG A 39 5.42 14.31 -0.18
CA ARG A 39 5.12 15.48 -1.01
C ARG A 39 3.82 16.16 -0.56
N GLU A 40 2.76 15.39 -0.36
CA GLU A 40 1.48 15.93 0.08
C GLU A 40 1.56 16.50 1.51
N ALA A 41 2.30 15.84 2.41
CA ALA A 41 2.58 16.35 3.74
C ALA A 41 3.32 17.70 3.69
N LYS A 42 4.24 17.87 2.74
CA LYS A 42 4.95 19.14 2.52
C LYS A 42 4.02 20.22 2.00
N ALA A 43 3.15 19.88 1.04
CA ALA A 43 2.15 20.81 0.51
C ALA A 43 1.15 21.27 1.59
N ALA A 44 0.82 20.39 2.54
CA ALA A 44 -0.03 20.69 3.69
C ALA A 44 0.71 21.35 4.87
N ASN A 45 2.01 21.66 4.74
CA ASN A 45 2.85 22.23 5.80
C ASN A 45 2.89 21.41 7.10
N LEU A 46 2.78 20.08 7.02
CA LEU A 46 2.80 19.21 8.19
C LEU A 46 4.20 19.06 8.79
N THR A 47 4.27 18.99 10.12
CA THR A 47 5.54 18.86 10.86
C THR A 47 6.26 17.56 10.51
N GLY A 48 7.48 17.69 9.98
CA GLY A 48 8.31 16.55 9.57
C GLY A 48 7.88 15.90 8.24
N ALA A 49 7.25 16.67 7.35
CA ALA A 49 6.84 16.24 6.01
C ALA A 49 7.88 15.42 5.23
N THR A 50 9.16 15.78 5.29
CA THR A 50 10.23 15.11 4.53
C THR A 50 10.54 13.69 5.00
N VAL A 51 10.22 13.39 6.27
CA VAL A 51 10.40 12.07 6.89
C VAL A 51 9.06 11.46 7.28
N MET A 52 7.98 11.90 6.63
CA MET A 52 6.63 11.40 6.92
C MET A 52 6.56 9.89 6.66
N THR A 53 5.92 9.20 7.61
CA THR A 53 5.59 7.77 7.61
C THR A 53 4.12 7.63 7.96
N CYS A 54 3.53 6.46 7.70
CA CYS A 54 2.16 6.17 8.10
C CYS A 54 1.99 6.28 9.62
N ALA A 55 2.98 5.85 10.41
CA ALA A 55 2.96 5.99 11.87
C ALA A 55 2.91 7.46 12.30
N ARG A 56 3.79 8.29 11.76
CA ARG A 56 3.87 9.71 12.10
C ARG A 56 2.60 10.44 11.68
N LEU A 57 2.10 10.16 10.48
CA LEU A 57 0.86 10.75 9.98
C LEU A 57 -0.34 10.37 10.84
N THR A 58 -0.43 9.10 11.25
CA THR A 58 -1.50 8.63 12.15
C THR A 58 -1.43 9.34 13.50
N SER A 59 -0.22 9.51 14.06
CA SER A 59 -0.07 10.25 15.31
C SER A 59 -0.48 11.72 15.19
N LEU A 60 -0.13 12.39 14.08
CA LEU A 60 -0.53 13.79 13.85
C LEU A 60 -2.04 13.93 13.63
N ALA A 61 -2.67 12.96 12.98
CA ALA A 61 -4.10 12.97 12.68
C ALA A 61 -5.01 12.97 13.92
N ALA A 62 -4.48 12.68 15.11
CA ALA A 62 -5.21 12.79 16.36
C ALA A 62 -5.57 14.25 16.70
N ASP A 63 -4.70 15.20 16.35
CA ASP A 63 -4.78 16.61 16.77
C ASP A 63 -4.76 17.61 15.60
N ASP A 64 -4.43 17.16 14.38
CA ASP A 64 -4.31 18.00 13.19
C ASP A 64 -5.28 17.54 12.08
N ALA A 65 -6.23 18.41 11.73
CA ALA A 65 -7.25 18.13 10.71
C ALA A 65 -6.66 17.92 9.30
N ALA A 66 -5.58 18.63 8.95
CA ALA A 66 -4.91 18.46 7.66
C ALA A 66 -4.18 17.11 7.61
N ALA A 67 -3.60 16.68 8.73
CA ALA A 67 -3.02 15.33 8.84
C ALA A 67 -4.11 14.24 8.77
N ALA A 68 -5.26 14.45 9.41
CA ALA A 68 -6.39 13.52 9.36
C ALA A 68 -6.95 13.34 7.94
N GLU A 69 -7.08 14.43 7.19
CA GLU A 69 -7.48 14.43 5.79
C GLU A 69 -6.44 13.72 4.92
N LEU A 70 -5.16 14.02 5.10
CA LEU A 70 -4.09 13.35 4.35
C LEU A 70 -4.02 11.85 4.66
N LEU A 71 -4.25 11.44 5.92
CA LEU A 71 -4.30 10.03 6.31
C LEU A 71 -5.46 9.30 5.61
N ASP A 72 -6.62 9.94 5.50
CA ASP A 72 -7.77 9.36 4.80
C ASP A 72 -7.52 9.26 3.29
N ARG A 73 -6.96 10.32 2.67
CA ARG A 73 -6.53 10.30 1.25
C ARG A 73 -5.49 9.20 0.98
N TYR A 74 -4.54 9.01 1.88
CA TYR A 74 -3.53 7.96 1.71
C TYR A 74 -4.15 6.56 1.77
N ALA A 75 -5.04 6.31 2.73
CA ALA A 75 -5.80 5.06 2.82
C ALA A 75 -6.67 4.83 1.57
N LEU A 76 -7.32 5.89 1.08
CA LEU A 76 -8.09 5.88 -0.16
C LEU A 76 -7.22 5.47 -1.36
N HIS A 77 -6.07 6.09 -1.58
CA HIS A 77 -5.21 5.76 -2.71
C HIS A 77 -4.69 4.33 -2.69
N LEU A 78 -4.31 3.82 -1.53
CA LEU A 78 -3.94 2.40 -1.37
C LEU A 78 -5.13 1.47 -1.64
N SER A 79 -6.34 1.86 -1.25
CA SER A 79 -7.53 1.03 -1.44
C SER A 79 -7.87 0.75 -2.91
N ILE A 80 -7.48 1.64 -3.83
CA ILE A 80 -7.76 1.51 -5.28
C ILE A 80 -7.12 0.23 -5.83
N GLY A 81 -5.84 0.00 -5.54
CA GLY A 81 -5.17 -1.21 -5.99
C GLY A 81 -5.73 -2.47 -5.34
N LEU A 82 -6.08 -2.44 -4.05
CA LEU A 82 -6.69 -3.59 -3.37
C LEU A 82 -8.05 -3.97 -4.01
N ALA A 83 -8.89 -2.97 -4.30
CA ALA A 83 -10.18 -3.20 -4.96
C ALA A 83 -10.01 -3.74 -6.39
N ASN A 84 -9.06 -3.18 -7.15
CA ASN A 84 -8.74 -3.68 -8.49
C ASN A 84 -8.29 -5.15 -8.46
N LEU A 85 -7.40 -5.51 -7.53
CA LEU A 85 -6.94 -6.89 -7.36
C LEU A 85 -8.06 -7.82 -6.88
N ASN A 86 -8.94 -7.35 -6.00
CA ASN A 86 -10.12 -8.11 -5.57
C ASN A 86 -11.01 -8.45 -6.77
N GLN A 87 -11.20 -7.52 -7.71
CA GLN A 87 -12.04 -7.75 -8.88
C GLN A 87 -11.37 -8.61 -9.95
N VAL A 88 -10.07 -8.42 -10.20
CA VAL A 88 -9.34 -9.14 -11.26
C VAL A 88 -8.98 -10.56 -10.84
N LEU A 89 -8.66 -10.77 -9.57
CA LEU A 89 -8.12 -12.03 -9.05
C LEU A 89 -9.08 -12.75 -8.10
N SER A 90 -10.24 -12.16 -7.78
CA SER A 90 -11.23 -12.71 -6.82
C SER A 90 -10.63 -12.97 -5.43
N LEU A 91 -9.72 -12.11 -4.97
CA LEU A 91 -9.06 -12.20 -3.66
C LEU A 91 -9.91 -11.55 -2.56
N GLU A 92 -10.16 -12.26 -1.47
CA GLU A 92 -10.92 -11.71 -0.32
C GLU A 92 -10.05 -11.20 0.84
N THR A 93 -8.78 -11.59 0.86
CA THR A 93 -7.87 -11.30 1.98
C THR A 93 -6.56 -10.72 1.46
N PHE A 94 -6.20 -9.55 1.97
CA PHE A 94 -4.96 -8.85 1.63
C PHE A 94 -4.11 -8.70 2.88
N ILE A 95 -2.91 -9.29 2.86
CA ILE A 95 -1.93 -9.14 3.93
C ILE A 95 -0.99 -8.00 3.54
N VAL A 96 -1.05 -6.89 4.27
CA VAL A 96 -0.19 -5.72 4.01
C VAL A 96 1.10 -5.80 4.81
N HIS A 97 2.18 -5.27 4.23
CA HIS A 97 3.50 -5.16 4.87
C HIS A 97 4.12 -3.79 4.59
N GLY A 98 5.25 -3.49 5.25
CA GLY A 98 5.96 -2.23 5.08
C GLY A 98 5.42 -1.10 5.95
N ASP A 99 5.63 0.14 5.51
CA ASP A 99 5.38 1.35 6.32
C ASP A 99 3.95 1.48 6.85
N VAL A 100 2.96 0.99 6.09
CA VAL A 100 1.53 1.02 6.47
C VAL A 100 1.25 0.30 7.79
N LEU A 101 2.10 -0.65 8.20
CA LEU A 101 1.99 -1.31 9.50
C LEU A 101 2.16 -0.33 10.67
N GLY A 102 2.96 0.72 10.46
CA GLY A 102 3.20 1.77 11.45
C GLY A 102 1.94 2.58 11.79
N GLY A 103 0.96 2.67 10.88
CA GLY A 103 -0.34 3.31 11.15
C GLY A 103 -1.27 2.50 12.05
N GLY A 104 -0.87 1.28 12.43
CA GLY A 104 -1.58 0.46 13.39
C GLY A 104 -3.00 0.08 12.96
N GLU A 105 -3.83 -0.21 13.95
CA GLU A 105 -5.20 -0.70 13.76
C GLU A 105 -6.13 0.40 13.25
N GLU A 106 -5.82 1.67 13.54
CA GLU A 106 -6.53 2.81 12.99
C GLU A 106 -6.40 2.89 11.47
N PHE A 107 -5.16 2.93 10.96
CA PHE A 107 -4.94 3.02 9.53
C PHE A 107 -5.46 1.79 8.79
N ARG A 108 -5.25 0.59 9.36
CA ARG A 108 -5.78 -0.66 8.80
C ARG A 108 -7.30 -0.60 8.60
N ARG A 109 -8.07 -0.12 9.59
CA ARG A 109 -9.53 0.05 9.47
C ARG A 109 -9.91 1.07 8.41
N ARG A 110 -9.19 2.20 8.31
CA ARG A 110 -9.45 3.23 7.28
C ARG A 110 -9.24 2.63 5.88
N LEU A 111 -8.12 1.94 5.68
CA LEU A 111 -7.79 1.26 4.42
C LEU A 111 -8.84 0.20 4.07
N GLU A 112 -9.19 -0.67 5.01
CA GLU A 112 -10.21 -1.71 4.78
C GLU A 112 -11.57 -1.11 4.44
N ARG A 113 -11.99 -0.04 5.13
CA ARG A 113 -13.24 0.66 4.84
C ARG A 113 -13.27 1.21 3.42
N HIS A 114 -12.20 1.89 3.00
CA HIS A 114 -12.10 2.43 1.63
C HIS A 114 -12.06 1.33 0.57
N ALA A 115 -11.40 0.22 0.88
CA ALA A 115 -11.30 -0.92 -0.04
C ALA A 115 -12.66 -1.63 -0.17
N ARG A 116 -13.33 -1.94 0.94
CA ARG A 116 -14.69 -2.52 0.93
C ARG A 116 -15.70 -1.66 0.19
N ALA A 117 -15.63 -0.33 0.31
CA ALA A 117 -16.51 0.58 -0.40
C ALA A 117 -16.34 0.54 -1.93
N ARG A 118 -15.25 -0.06 -2.42
CA ARG A 118 -14.89 -0.17 -3.84
C ARG A 118 -14.86 -1.61 -4.36
N SER A 119 -15.17 -2.58 -3.51
CA SER A 119 -15.14 -4.01 -3.83
C SER A 119 -16.53 -4.54 -4.13
N LEU A 120 -16.62 -5.45 -5.10
CA LEU A 120 -17.86 -6.17 -5.41
C LEU A 120 -18.12 -7.32 -4.44
N THR A 121 -17.06 -7.87 -3.86
CA THR A 121 -17.11 -8.99 -2.92
C THR A 121 -16.51 -8.60 -1.58
N ARG A 122 -16.44 -9.56 -0.65
CA ARG A 122 -15.82 -9.33 0.65
C ARG A 122 -14.32 -9.03 0.46
N LEU A 123 -13.84 -8.07 1.24
CA LEU A 123 -12.43 -7.72 1.30
C LEU A 123 -12.05 -7.49 2.76
N SER A 124 -10.98 -8.14 3.19
CA SER A 124 -10.35 -7.98 4.50
C SER A 124 -8.89 -7.58 4.36
N VAL A 125 -8.44 -6.71 5.26
CA VAL A 125 -7.04 -6.28 5.31
C VAL A 125 -6.42 -6.77 6.60
N LEU A 126 -5.43 -7.64 6.48
CA LEU A 126 -4.63 -8.16 7.58
C LEU A 126 -3.25 -7.52 7.57
N ARG A 127 -2.60 -7.49 8.73
CA ARG A 127 -1.22 -7.03 8.87
C ARG A 127 -0.29 -8.23 8.86
N SER A 128 0.83 -8.12 8.16
CA SER A 128 1.90 -9.11 8.27
C SER A 128 2.48 -9.15 9.69
N GLU A 129 2.78 -10.36 10.17
CA GLU A 129 3.43 -10.62 11.46
C GLU A 129 4.93 -10.95 11.31
N LEU A 130 5.44 -11.01 10.08
CA LEU A 130 6.83 -11.41 9.78
C LEU A 130 7.88 -10.35 10.10
N GLY A 131 7.45 -9.14 10.48
CA GLY A 131 8.35 -8.07 10.91
C GLY A 131 9.37 -7.64 9.85
N ALA A 132 10.53 -7.18 10.30
CA ALA A 132 11.60 -6.68 9.43
C ALA A 132 12.28 -7.80 8.61
N ASP A 133 12.19 -9.04 9.06
CA ASP A 133 12.86 -10.18 8.44
C ASP A 133 12.04 -10.81 7.31
N ALA A 134 10.84 -10.30 7.02
CA ALA A 134 9.94 -10.86 5.99
C ALA A 134 10.64 -11.10 4.65
N THR A 135 11.49 -10.16 4.20
CA THR A 135 12.25 -10.29 2.95
C THR A 135 13.28 -11.42 3.02
N LEU A 136 14.02 -11.52 4.12
CA LEU A 136 15.03 -12.57 4.32
C LEU A 136 14.38 -13.93 4.43
N LEU A 137 13.29 -14.04 5.18
CA LEU A 137 12.49 -15.25 5.30
C LEU A 137 11.92 -15.69 3.95
N GLY A 138 11.42 -14.75 3.14
CA GLY A 138 10.95 -15.04 1.78
C GLY A 138 12.06 -15.57 0.87
N ALA A 139 13.26 -14.97 0.93
CA ALA A 139 14.41 -15.45 0.18
C ALA A 139 14.86 -16.85 0.61
N SER A 140 14.91 -17.11 1.93
CA SER A 140 15.20 -18.45 2.45
C SER A 140 14.13 -19.47 2.04
N ALA A 141 12.85 -19.10 2.13
CA ALA A 141 11.73 -19.96 1.73
C ALA A 141 11.79 -20.31 0.24
N LEU A 142 12.20 -19.39 -0.63
CA LEU A 142 12.38 -19.66 -2.06
C LEU A 142 13.46 -20.73 -2.29
N VAL A 143 14.61 -20.63 -1.62
CA VAL A 143 15.70 -21.63 -1.71
C VAL A 143 15.24 -22.99 -1.19
N LEU A 144 14.54 -23.01 -0.05
CA LEU A 144 13.99 -24.25 0.52
C LEU A 144 12.94 -24.87 -0.40
N SER A 145 12.04 -24.06 -0.96
CA SER A 145 10.99 -24.53 -1.87
C SER A 145 11.59 -25.20 -3.11
N GLU A 146 12.62 -24.61 -3.71
CA GLU A 146 13.29 -25.18 -4.89
C GLU A 146 14.08 -26.45 -4.52
N THR A 147 14.84 -26.40 -3.42
CA THR A 147 15.72 -27.51 -3.00
C THR A 147 14.92 -28.75 -2.61
N PHE A 148 13.81 -28.56 -1.90
CA PHE A 148 12.98 -29.65 -1.38
C PHE A 148 11.71 -29.90 -2.20
N ARG A 149 11.50 -29.16 -3.30
CA ARG A 149 10.29 -29.24 -4.15
C ARG A 149 9.01 -29.17 -3.32
N LEU A 150 8.91 -28.15 -2.48
CA LEU A 150 7.79 -28.01 -1.54
C LEU A 150 6.48 -27.62 -2.22
N VAL A 151 6.55 -27.14 -3.46
CA VAL A 151 5.41 -26.69 -4.26
C VAL A 151 5.60 -27.26 -5.67
N ASP A 152 4.56 -27.90 -6.20
CA ASP A 152 4.52 -28.49 -7.56
C ASP A 152 4.46 -27.44 -8.67
#